data_AF-A0A2V8ILS9-F1
#
_entry.id   AF-A0A2V8ILS9-F1
#
_cell.length_a   1.000
_cell.length_b   1.000
_cell.length_c   1.000
_cell.angle_alpha   90.00
_cell.angle_beta   90.00
_cell.angle_gamma   90.00
#
_symmetry.space_group_name_H-M   'P 1'
#
loop_
_entity.id
_entity.type
_entity.pdbx_description
1 polymer ?
#
loop_
_entity_poly.entity_id
_entity_poly.type
_entity_poly.pdbx_seq_one_letter_code
_entity_poly.pdbx_strand_id
1 'polypeptide(L)'
;MALELIKNDESFDRWDALSLLGRLYEKRTTHQLPAATVQTIKQTIVNATTHREITTRRWAVRVLGQIGTLDDVALLQRIVATDGDTGPRFSVREEAVKAIETIRQRK
;
A
#
# COMPACT_ATOMS: atom_id res chain seq x y z
N MET A 1 -10.12 14.88 2.79
CA MET A 1 -9.88 14.49 4.20
C MET A 1 -8.80 13.40 4.30
N ALA A 2 -9.03 12.15 3.86
CA ALA A 2 -8.00 11.09 3.92
C ALA A 2 -6.72 11.36 3.09
N LEU A 3 -6.86 11.94 1.88
CA LEU A 3 -5.71 12.28 1.02
C LEU A 3 -4.80 13.37 1.61
N GLU A 4 -5.37 14.28 2.41
CA GLU A 4 -4.61 15.37 3.06
C GLU A 4 -3.92 14.87 4.34
N LEU A 5 -4.54 13.95 5.08
CA LEU A 5 -3.95 13.32 6.27
C LEU A 5 -2.66 12.55 5.93
N ILE A 6 -2.63 11.84 4.79
CA ILE A 6 -1.42 11.10 4.38
C ILE A 6 -0.25 12.04 4.07
N LYS A 7 -0.54 13.23 3.53
CA LYS A 7 0.49 14.20 3.17
C LYS A 7 1.08 14.94 4.38
N ASN A 8 0.28 15.19 5.41
CA ASN A 8 0.63 16.20 6.42
C ASN A 8 0.85 15.67 7.86
N ASP A 9 0.49 14.44 8.22
CA ASP A 9 0.49 14.01 9.64
C ASP A 9 1.54 12.95 10.01
N GLU A 10 2.25 13.08 11.14
CA GLU A 10 3.43 12.27 11.49
C GLU A 10 3.15 10.96 12.25
N SER A 11 1.91 10.55 12.55
CA SER A 11 1.66 9.30 13.30
C SER A 11 0.37 8.55 12.91
N PHE A 12 -0.07 7.59 13.75
CA PHE A 12 -1.10 6.53 13.58
C PHE A 12 -2.19 6.79 12.53
N ASP A 13 -2.68 8.02 12.42
CA ASP A 13 -3.64 8.49 11.41
C ASP A 13 -3.24 8.14 9.97
N ARG A 14 -1.94 8.06 9.66
CA ARG A 14 -1.47 7.73 8.29
C ARG A 14 -1.75 6.28 7.90
N TRP A 15 -1.63 5.32 8.82
CA TRP A 15 -1.90 3.90 8.48
C TRP A 15 -3.39 3.61 8.42
N ASP A 16 -4.17 4.27 9.29
CA ASP A 16 -5.63 4.24 9.22
C ASP A 16 -6.13 4.88 7.93
N ALA A 17 -5.50 5.98 7.49
CA ALA A 17 -5.78 6.59 6.19
C ALA A 17 -5.42 5.65 5.03
N LEU A 18 -4.26 4.97 5.05
CA LEU A 18 -3.90 3.97 4.04
C LEU A 18 -4.91 2.81 4.00
N SER A 19 -5.35 2.34 5.17
CA SER A 19 -6.35 1.27 5.28
C SER A 19 -7.72 1.71 4.76
N LEU A 20 -8.13 2.96 5.04
CA LEU A 20 -9.35 3.54 4.50
C LEU A 20 -9.27 3.70 2.97
N LEU A 21 -8.14 4.17 2.45
CA LEU A 21 -7.90 4.27 1.02
C LEU A 21 -7.96 2.90 0.33
N GLY A 22 -7.37 1.87 0.93
CA GLY A 22 -7.47 0.49 0.44
C GLY A 22 -8.92 0.01 0.34
N ARG A 23 -9.72 0.21 1.40
CA ARG A 23 -11.15 -0.14 1.41
C ARG A 23 -11.95 0.64 0.38
N LEU A 24 -11.66 1.93 0.21
CA LEU A 24 -12.33 2.76 -0.79
C LEU A 24 -11.99 2.29 -2.21
N TYR A 25 -10.73 1.92 -2.47
CA TYR A 25 -10.31 1.34 -3.74
C TYR A 25 -10.98 0.00 -4.01
N GLU A 26 -11.08 -0.88 -3.02
CA GLU A 26 -11.77 -2.16 -3.14
C GLU A 26 -13.23 -1.96 -3.57
N LYS A 27 -13.94 -1.03 -2.93
CA LYS A 27 -15.34 -0.70 -3.21
C LYS A 27 -15.55 0.28 -4.37
N ARG A 28 -14.52 0.54 -5.18
CA ARG A 28 -14.56 1.56 -6.25
C ARG A 28 -15.69 1.37 -7.26
N THR A 29 -16.02 0.12 -7.60
CA THR A 29 -17.09 -0.21 -8.55
C THR A 29 -18.47 0.00 -7.91
N THR A 30 -18.65 -0.48 -6.67
CA THR A 30 -19.88 -0.30 -5.90
C THR A 30 -20.21 1.18 -5.67
N HIS A 31 -19.20 2.01 -5.40
CA HIS A 31 -19.36 3.45 -5.19
C HIS A 31 -19.20 4.29 -6.46
N GLN A 32 -19.06 3.66 -7.64
CA GLN A 32 -18.89 4.34 -8.92
C GLN A 32 -17.84 5.46 -8.88
N LEU A 33 -16.71 5.19 -8.22
CA LEU A 33 -15.66 6.20 -8.06
C LEU A 33 -15.11 6.60 -9.43
N PRO A 34 -14.91 7.91 -9.69
CA PRO A 34 -14.29 8.36 -10.93
C PRO A 34 -12.92 7.71 -11.15
N ALA A 35 -12.60 7.37 -12.39
CA ALA A 35 -11.32 6.74 -12.73
C ALA A 35 -10.12 7.55 -12.22
N ALA A 36 -10.18 8.88 -12.30
CA ALA A 36 -9.15 9.78 -11.76
C ALA A 36 -8.98 9.64 -10.24
N THR A 37 -10.08 9.45 -9.50
CA THR A 37 -10.06 9.22 -8.05
C THR A 37 -9.44 7.87 -7.73
N VAL A 38 -9.84 6.81 -8.43
CA VAL A 38 -9.26 5.46 -8.29
C VAL A 38 -7.75 5.49 -8.52
N GLN A 39 -7.31 6.17 -9.59
CA GLN A 39 -5.90 6.32 -9.91
C GLN A 39 -5.15 7.09 -8.82
N THR A 40 -5.74 8.18 -8.31
CA THR A 40 -5.15 8.98 -7.23
C THR A 40 -4.98 8.16 -5.96
N ILE A 41 -5.99 7.35 -5.59
CA ILE A 41 -5.93 6.47 -4.42
C ILE A 41 -4.81 5.45 -4.59
N LYS A 42 -4.76 4.77 -5.74
CA LYS A 42 -3.72 3.78 -6.05
C LYS A 42 -2.32 4.39 -5.98
N GLN A 43 -2.12 5.53 -6.62
CA GLN A 43 -0.83 6.22 -6.62
C GLN A 43 -0.41 6.66 -5.21
N THR A 44 -1.36 7.11 -4.39
CA THR A 44 -1.08 7.50 -3.00
C THR A 44 -0.55 6.31 -2.19
N ILE A 45 -1.18 5.14 -2.33
CA ILE A 45 -0.73 3.90 -1.67
C ILE A 45 0.65 3.48 -2.19
N VAL A 46 0.87 3.54 -3.51
CA VAL A 46 2.18 3.22 -4.11
C VAL A 46 3.28 4.15 -3.60
N ASN A 47 3.05 5.46 -3.55
CA ASN A 47 4.03 6.43 -3.06
C ASN A 47 4.39 6.19 -1.58
N ALA A 48 3.44 5.72 -0.78
CA ALA A 48 3.69 5.42 0.63
C ALA A 48 4.64 4.22 0.83
N THR A 49 4.83 3.36 -0.18
CA THR A 49 5.79 2.23 -0.13
C THR A 49 7.25 2.68 -0.09
N THR A 50 7.54 3.94 -0.40
CA THR A 50 8.90 4.53 -0.32
C THR A 50 9.02 5.60 0.77
N HIS A 51 8.06 5.66 1.70
CA HIS A 51 8.06 6.64 2.78
C HIS A 51 9.26 6.44 3.74
N ARG A 52 9.76 7.53 4.35
CA ARG A 52 10.92 7.46 5.27
C ARG A 52 10.67 6.53 6.47
N GLU A 53 9.43 6.50 6.94
CA GLU A 53 9.02 5.74 8.11
C GLU A 53 8.68 4.28 7.75
N ILE A 54 9.31 3.33 8.44
CA ILE A 54 9.18 1.88 8.21
C ILE A 54 7.72 1.44 8.28
N THR A 55 6.97 1.90 9.29
CA THR A 55 5.60 1.42 9.50
C THR A 55 4.66 1.89 8.41
N THR A 56 4.85 3.11 7.90
CA THR A 56 4.11 3.60 6.73
C THR A 56 4.39 2.74 5.50
N ARG A 57 5.67 2.43 5.20
CA ARG A 57 6.02 1.55 4.06
C ARG A 57 5.37 0.18 4.20
N ARG A 58 5.47 -0.42 5.39
CA ARG A 58 4.91 -1.74 5.70
C ARG A 58 3.39 -1.77 5.46
N TRP A 59 2.66 -0.79 5.99
CA TRP A 59 1.21 -0.70 5.78
C TRP A 59 0.83 -0.47 4.33
N ALA A 60 1.57 0.38 3.62
CA ALA A 60 1.35 0.60 2.19
C ALA A 60 1.53 -0.69 1.39
N VAL A 61 2.57 -1.47 1.68
CA VAL A 61 2.84 -2.78 1.07
C VAL A 61 1.71 -3.77 1.40
N ARG A 62 1.27 -3.83 2.65
CA ARG A 62 0.15 -4.68 3.07
C ARG A 62 -1.13 -4.35 2.30
N VAL A 63 -1.51 -3.08 2.25
CA VAL A 63 -2.69 -2.61 1.51
C VAL A 63 -2.54 -2.92 0.03
N LEU A 64 -1.35 -2.70 -0.55
CA LEU A 64 -1.08 -3.06 -1.94
C LEU A 64 -1.21 -4.57 -2.17
N GLY A 65 -0.83 -5.40 -1.22
CA GLY A 65 -1.08 -6.85 -1.25
C GLY A 65 -2.55 -7.23 -1.24
N GLN A 66 -3.44 -6.38 -0.71
CA GLN A 66 -4.90 -6.59 -0.67
C GLN A 66 -5.60 -6.04 -1.92
N ILE A 67 -5.19 -4.89 -2.43
CA ILE A 67 -5.88 -4.24 -3.57
C ILE A 67 -5.16 -4.40 -4.90
N GLY A 68 -3.93 -4.90 -4.86
CA GLY A 68 -3.04 -5.00 -6.00
C GLY A 68 -3.44 -6.08 -6.99
N THR A 69 -2.90 -5.92 -8.19
CA THR A 69 -3.00 -6.83 -9.31
C THR A 69 -1.60 -7.32 -9.67
N LEU A 70 -1.49 -8.13 -10.72
CA LEU A 70 -0.21 -8.67 -11.14
C LEU A 70 0.78 -7.61 -11.62
N ASP A 71 0.29 -6.50 -12.12
CA ASP A 71 1.11 -5.38 -12.56
C ASP A 71 1.90 -4.77 -11.40
N ASP A 72 1.43 -4.95 -10.16
CA ASP A 72 2.10 -4.48 -8.95
C ASP A 72 3.22 -5.42 -8.46
N VAL A 73 3.31 -6.65 -9.00
CA VAL A 73 4.29 -7.65 -8.52
C VAL A 73 5.72 -7.20 -8.76
N ALA A 74 6.01 -6.52 -9.88
CA ALA A 74 7.35 -6.02 -10.17
C ALA A 74 7.81 -4.97 -9.14
N LEU A 75 6.90 -4.10 -8.70
CA LEU A 75 7.17 -3.13 -7.63
C LEU A 75 7.45 -3.85 -6.31
N LEU A 76 6.61 -4.83 -5.94
CA LEU A 76 6.77 -5.58 -4.69
C LEU A 76 8.08 -6.38 -4.68
N GLN A 77 8.47 -6.99 -5.81
CA GLN A 77 9.76 -7.68 -5.93
C GLN A 77 10.95 -6.74 -5.75
N ARG A 78 10.86 -5.51 -6.27
CA ARG A 78 11.87 -4.49 -6.01
C ARG A 78 11.96 -4.17 -4.52
N ILE A 79 10.84 -4.00 -3.83
CA ILE A 79 10.81 -3.73 -2.38
C ILE A 79 11.46 -4.88 -1.59
N VAL A 80 11.18 -6.14 -1.95
CA VAL A 80 11.86 -7.31 -1.36
C VAL A 80 13.38 -7.21 -1.49
N ALA A 81 13.88 -6.75 -2.64
CA ALA A 81 15.31 -6.64 -2.90
C ALA A 81 15.98 -5.41 -2.26
N THR A 82 15.27 -4.27 -2.17
CA THR A 82 15.91 -2.97 -1.90
C THR A 82 15.49 -2.28 -0.61
N ASP A 83 14.44 -2.72 0.09
CA ASP A 83 14.06 -2.04 1.34
C ASP A 83 15.14 -2.20 2.41
N GLY A 84 15.59 -1.07 2.96
CA GLY A 84 16.68 -0.98 3.91
C GLY A 84 16.33 -1.35 5.35
N ASP A 85 15.08 -1.75 5.63
CA ASP A 85 14.68 -2.18 6.96
C ASP A 85 15.39 -3.49 7.38
N THR A 86 16.15 -3.42 8.47
CA THR A 86 16.86 -4.55 9.09
C THR A 86 16.26 -4.93 10.44
N GLY A 87 15.06 -4.44 10.78
CA GLY A 87 14.40 -4.74 12.04
C GLY A 87 14.10 -6.24 12.23
N PRO A 88 14.17 -6.77 13.46
CA PRO A 88 14.13 -8.21 13.73
C PRO A 88 12.73 -8.85 13.62
N ARG A 89 11.67 -8.07 13.39
CA ARG A 89 10.28 -8.57 13.28
C ARG A 89 9.46 -7.75 12.28
N PHE A 90 8.73 -8.45 11.40
CA PHE A 90 7.77 -7.90 10.45
C PHE A 90 8.40 -6.94 9.42
N SER A 91 9.54 -7.28 8.82
CA SER A 91 10.20 -6.34 7.90
C SER A 91 9.31 -5.95 6.71
N VAL A 92 9.56 -4.78 6.11
CA VAL A 92 8.85 -4.36 4.88
C VAL A 92 9.04 -5.40 3.76
N ARG A 93 10.22 -6.05 3.71
CA ARG A 93 10.54 -7.12 2.75
C ARG A 93 9.67 -8.35 2.95
N GLU A 94 9.50 -8.82 4.18
CA GLU A 94 8.61 -9.96 4.48
C GLU A 94 7.16 -9.65 4.11
N GLU A 95 6.68 -8.44 4.40
CA GLU A 95 5.33 -8.03 4.03
C GLU A 95 5.16 -7.98 2.50
N ALA A 96 6.20 -7.58 1.76
CA ALA A 96 6.17 -7.57 0.30
C ALA A 96 6.12 -8.98 -0.29
N VAL A 97 6.80 -9.96 0.31
CA VAL A 97 6.68 -11.38 -0.08
C VAL A 97 5.23 -11.86 0.10
N LYS A 98 4.63 -11.62 1.27
CA LYS A 98 3.23 -11.97 1.55
C LYS A 98 2.25 -11.30 0.59
N ALA A 99 2.49 -10.03 0.26
CA ALA A 99 1.68 -9.28 -0.70
C ALA A 99 1.73 -9.92 -2.10
N ILE A 100 2.91 -10.34 -2.57
CA ILE A 100 3.08 -11.05 -3.85
C ILE A 100 2.31 -12.36 -3.85
N GLU A 101 2.44 -13.16 -2.80
CA GLU A 101 1.71 -14.42 -2.64
C GLU A 101 0.19 -14.20 -2.68
N THR A 102 -0.30 -13.21 -1.92
CA THR A 102 -1.72 -12.83 -1.86
C THR A 102 -2.26 -12.41 -3.23
N ILE A 103 -1.49 -11.64 -4.01
CA ILE A 103 -1.90 -11.25 -5.37
C ILE A 103 -1.96 -12.46 -6.30
N ARG A 104 -0.97 -13.36 -6.22
CA ARG A 104 -0.89 -14.54 -7.10
C ARG A 104 -1.99 -15.56 -6.83
N GLN A 105 -2.40 -15.73 -5.57
CA GLN A 105 -3.47 -16.65 -5.18
C GLN A 105 -4.88 -16.18 -5.57
N ARG A 106 -5.04 -14.91 -5.95
CA ARG A 106 -6.34 -14.32 -6.34
C ARG A 106 -6.58 -14.33 -7.86
N LYS A 107 -5.63 -14.87 -8.64
CA LYS A 107 -5.87 -15.20 -10.04
C LYS A 107 -6.72 -16.45 -10.17
#